data_AF-D0N2N7-F1
#
_entry.id   AF-D0N2N7-F1
#
_cell.length_a   1.000
_cell.length_b   1.000
_cell.length_c   1.000
_cell.angle_alpha   90.00
_cell.angle_beta   90.00
_cell.angle_gamma   90.00
#
_symmetry.space_group_name_H-M   'P 1'
#
loop_
_entity.id
_entity.type
_entity.pdbx_description
1 polymer ?
#
loop_
_entity_poly.entity_id
_entity_poly.type
_entity_poly.pdbx_seq_one_letter_code
_entity_poly.pdbx_strand_id
1 'polypeptide(L)'
;MLVFFCVIVGEADSTFMVKLDEGVSVGKLKKAILDAHPKSLKDVGEREVQLFVAKTSDGKWLEAESEVSEDGRIPNSILDVTSGKAVEATKTLKNWLFTENRMGQPSSNQIHILVKVKKNRPCALSQRFAEMNDSKQDEPLSKKQKIQKYITSTRPLREDDYSVPLDTIEAFKRIRHGFSGNDRPIYMLYGPHQFGKSTIARGTERLFGGHSNIILVYFEVSKEMARNAVSFWSYIGKMADAESECHDSTSLLMLVTTYAGREKSKLCLIVDEMDRLFQNPDLLTSFLGLLRMWKFQSPSVFVGFLGVGN
;
A
#
# COMPACT_ATOMS: atom_id res chain seq x y z
N MET A 1 26.45 29.75 -5.36
CA MET A 1 25.07 29.28 -5.19
C MET A 1 24.39 29.08 -6.54
N LEU A 2 24.11 27.82 -6.87
CA LEU A 2 23.37 27.35 -8.04
C LEU A 2 21.97 26.92 -7.62
N VAL A 3 21.04 26.97 -8.56
CA VAL A 3 19.65 26.52 -8.38
C VAL A 3 19.41 25.36 -9.33
N PHE A 4 18.99 24.22 -8.79
CA PHE A 4 18.69 23.02 -9.55
C PHE A 4 17.22 22.67 -9.44
N PHE A 5 16.60 22.35 -10.58
CA PHE A 5 15.26 21.79 -10.62
C PHE A 5 15.35 20.26 -10.62
N CYS A 6 14.71 19.66 -9.63
CA CYS A 6 14.65 18.22 -9.41
C CYS A 6 13.22 17.74 -9.60
N VAL A 7 13.06 16.52 -10.11
CA VAL A 7 11.75 15.87 -10.24
C VAL A 7 11.82 14.44 -9.72
N ILE A 8 10.79 14.00 -9.00
CA ILE A 8 10.64 12.61 -8.56
C ILE A 8 9.95 11.81 -9.68
N VAL A 9 10.66 10.82 -10.21
CA VAL A 9 10.14 10.01 -11.31
C VAL A 9 8.96 9.17 -10.83
N GLY A 10 7.85 9.21 -11.57
CA GLY A 10 6.62 8.49 -11.26
C GLY A 10 5.69 9.19 -10.26
N GLU A 11 6.02 10.40 -9.80
CA GLU A 11 5.17 11.20 -8.90
C GLU A 11 4.62 12.44 -9.62
N ALA A 12 3.33 12.72 -9.41
CA ALA A 12 2.65 13.86 -10.04
C ALA A 12 3.05 15.17 -9.36
N ASP A 13 3.27 16.21 -10.16
CA ASP A 13 3.55 17.57 -9.68
C ASP A 13 4.69 17.62 -8.63
N SER A 14 5.77 16.89 -8.92
CA SER A 14 6.89 16.67 -8.01
C SER A 14 8.14 17.48 -8.38
N THR A 15 7.96 18.57 -9.12
CA THR A 15 9.05 19.47 -9.51
C THR A 15 9.38 20.43 -8.37
N PHE A 16 10.65 20.49 -7.97
CA PHE A 16 11.10 21.39 -6.90
C PHE A 16 12.51 21.91 -7.09
N MET A 17 12.82 22.97 -6.35
CA MET A 17 14.07 23.70 -6.47
C MET A 17 14.99 23.40 -5.28
N VAL A 18 16.26 23.11 -5.58
CA VAL A 18 17.32 22.89 -4.59
C VAL A 18 18.44 23.90 -4.83
N LYS A 19 18.84 24.63 -3.77
CA LYS A 19 19.91 25.64 -3.83
C LYS A 19 21.18 25.10 -3.19
N LEU A 20 22.28 25.00 -3.94
CA LEU A 20 23.56 24.46 -3.47
C LEU A 20 24.76 25.16 -4.12
N ASP A 21 25.93 25.09 -3.48
CA ASP A 21 27.17 25.59 -4.06
C ASP A 21 27.84 24.57 -4.99
N GLU A 22 28.63 25.06 -5.96
CA GLU A 22 29.21 24.23 -7.04
C GLU A 22 30.19 23.17 -6.52
N GLY A 23 30.88 23.47 -5.42
CA GLY A 23 31.88 22.60 -4.79
C GLY A 23 31.29 21.49 -3.90
N VAL A 24 29.96 21.40 -3.80
CA VAL A 24 29.27 20.44 -2.94
C VAL A 24 29.30 19.04 -3.57
N SER A 25 29.32 18.00 -2.74
CA SER A 25 29.26 16.61 -3.18
C SER A 25 27.84 16.18 -3.54
N VAL A 26 27.72 15.17 -4.40
CA VAL A 26 26.44 14.52 -4.75
C VAL A 26 25.75 13.95 -3.51
N GLY A 27 26.50 13.46 -2.51
CA GLY A 27 25.93 13.02 -1.23
C GLY A 27 25.18 14.14 -0.49
N LYS A 28 25.75 15.35 -0.41
CA LYS A 28 25.07 16.51 0.18
C LYS A 28 23.84 16.95 -0.63
N LEU A 29 23.87 16.80 -1.96
CA LEU A 29 22.70 17.02 -2.81
C LEU A 29 21.58 16.03 -2.49
N LYS A 30 21.88 14.74 -2.29
CA LYS A 30 20.87 13.74 -1.90
C LYS A 30 20.20 14.12 -0.59
N LYS A 31 20.98 14.56 0.41
CA LYS A 31 20.45 15.02 1.68
C LYS A 31 19.54 16.25 1.52
N ALA A 32 19.97 17.24 0.75
CA ALA A 32 19.16 18.43 0.47
C ALA A 32 17.84 18.10 -0.25
N ILE A 33 17.82 17.08 -1.12
CA ILE A 33 16.60 16.58 -1.77
C ILE A 33 15.65 15.92 -0.76
N LEU A 34 16.17 15.06 0.12
CA LEU A 34 15.38 14.44 1.19
C LEU A 34 14.75 15.48 2.13
N ASP A 35 15.53 16.51 2.49
CA ASP A 35 15.09 17.59 3.37
C ASP A 35 14.06 18.51 2.69
N ALA A 36 14.16 18.73 1.37
CA ALA A 36 13.25 19.58 0.60
C ALA A 36 11.89 18.92 0.32
N HIS A 37 11.82 17.58 0.25
CA HIS A 37 10.59 16.83 -0.04
C HIS A 37 10.28 15.73 1.01
N PRO A 38 10.07 16.10 2.29
CA PRO A 38 9.91 15.13 3.37
C PRO A 38 8.59 14.36 3.31
N LYS A 39 7.56 14.85 2.61
CA LYS A 39 6.26 14.16 2.48
C LYS A 39 6.37 12.91 1.59
N SER A 40 7.13 13.00 0.50
CA SER A 40 7.29 11.94 -0.49
C SER A 40 8.48 11.02 -0.20
N LEU A 41 9.44 11.49 0.61
CA LEU A 41 10.70 10.80 0.91
C LEU A 41 10.91 10.50 2.41
N LYS A 42 9.84 10.52 3.23
CA LYS A 42 9.89 10.44 4.71
C LYS A 42 10.65 9.24 5.28
N ASP A 43 10.56 8.09 4.60
CA ASP A 43 11.14 6.82 5.01
C ASP A 43 12.24 6.33 4.05
N VAL A 44 12.76 7.24 3.21
CA VAL A 44 13.74 6.91 2.17
C VAL A 44 15.14 7.29 2.64
N GLY A 45 16.01 6.29 2.79
CA GLY A 45 17.41 6.54 3.13
C GLY A 45 18.21 7.15 1.97
N GLU A 46 19.31 7.85 2.26
CA GLU A 46 20.23 8.38 1.22
C GLU A 46 20.74 7.29 0.24
N ARG A 47 20.77 6.03 0.69
CA ARG A 47 21.17 4.86 -0.11
C ARG A 47 20.11 4.40 -1.09
N GLU A 48 18.86 4.75 -0.83
CA GLU A 48 17.69 4.39 -1.64
C GLU A 48 17.41 5.46 -2.71
N VAL A 49 17.84 6.69 -2.49
CA VAL A 49 17.79 7.75 -3.50
C VAL A 49 18.87 7.54 -4.54
N GLN A 50 18.46 7.39 -5.80
CA GLN A 50 19.32 7.43 -6.97
C GLN A 50 19.04 8.69 -7.76
N LEU A 51 20.11 9.37 -8.16
CA LEU A 51 20.04 10.59 -8.95
C LEU A 51 20.52 10.29 -10.36
N PHE A 52 19.80 10.83 -11.34
CA PHE A 52 20.11 10.75 -12.76
C PHE A 52 20.07 12.15 -13.35
N VAL A 53 20.79 12.36 -14.46
CA VAL A 53 20.68 13.60 -15.23
C VAL A 53 19.40 13.58 -16.06
N ALA A 54 18.72 14.71 -16.12
CA ALA A 54 17.50 14.88 -16.88
C ALA A 54 17.81 15.18 -18.36
N LYS A 55 18.39 14.21 -19.07
CA LYS A 55 18.71 14.33 -20.51
C LYS A 55 17.98 13.30 -21.36
N THR A 56 17.52 13.71 -22.53
CA THR A 56 17.00 12.79 -23.56
C THR A 56 18.12 11.97 -24.19
N SER A 57 17.76 10.96 -24.99
CA SER A 57 18.70 10.16 -25.79
C SER A 57 19.58 11.00 -26.72
N ASP A 58 19.07 12.16 -27.15
CA ASP A 58 19.77 13.10 -28.04
C ASP A 58 20.72 14.03 -27.26
N GLY A 59 20.86 13.84 -25.95
CA GLY A 59 21.75 14.62 -25.08
C GLY A 59 21.24 16.01 -24.71
N LYS A 60 20.01 16.35 -25.13
CA LYS A 60 19.30 17.59 -24.75
C LYS A 60 18.72 17.45 -23.35
N TRP A 61 18.61 18.56 -22.63
CA TRP A 61 18.02 18.57 -21.29
C TRP A 61 16.49 18.59 -21.36
N LEU A 62 15.83 17.96 -20.39
CA LEU A 62 14.38 17.94 -20.28
C LEU A 62 13.87 19.33 -19.90
N GLU A 63 12.87 19.83 -20.62
CA GLU A 63 12.19 21.07 -20.29
C GLU A 63 11.01 20.79 -19.35
N ALA A 64 10.70 21.73 -18.45
CA ALA A 64 9.71 21.53 -17.40
C ALA A 64 8.27 21.36 -17.93
N GLU A 65 7.98 21.78 -19.15
CA GLU A 65 6.61 21.89 -19.69
C GLU A 65 6.29 20.90 -20.83
N SER A 66 7.28 20.26 -21.46
CA SER A 66 7.07 19.49 -22.71
C SER A 66 7.00 17.96 -22.54
N GLU A 67 7.43 17.43 -21.40
CA GLU A 67 7.60 15.97 -21.17
C GLU A 67 6.79 15.45 -19.96
N VAL A 68 5.89 16.29 -19.45
CA VAL A 68 4.96 15.95 -18.39
C VAL A 68 3.71 15.31 -19.03
N SER A 69 3.35 14.12 -18.59
CA SER A 69 2.13 13.43 -19.03
C SER A 69 0.87 14.25 -18.69
N GLU A 70 -0.26 14.00 -19.34
CA GLU A 70 -1.54 14.70 -19.08
C GLU A 70 -1.97 14.65 -17.60
N ASP A 71 -1.45 13.69 -16.82
CA ASP A 71 -1.66 13.54 -15.38
C ASP A 71 -0.59 14.21 -14.49
N GLY A 72 0.29 15.04 -15.06
CA GLY A 72 1.29 15.81 -14.31
C GLY A 72 2.53 15.00 -13.90
N ARG A 73 2.76 13.81 -14.48
CA ARG A 73 3.84 12.89 -14.09
C ARG A 73 4.96 12.83 -15.13
N ILE A 74 6.17 12.54 -14.65
CA ILE A 74 7.30 12.09 -15.47
C ILE A 74 7.32 10.55 -15.45
N PRO A 75 6.98 9.87 -16.57
CA PRO A 75 6.98 8.41 -16.65
C PRO A 75 8.33 7.78 -16.32
N ASN A 76 8.29 6.60 -15.70
CA ASN A 76 9.49 5.79 -15.46
C ASN A 76 10.24 5.42 -16.75
N SER A 77 9.56 5.37 -17.89
CA SER A 77 10.16 5.12 -19.22
C SER A 77 11.15 6.20 -19.64
N ILE A 78 11.05 7.43 -19.11
CA ILE A 78 12.02 8.50 -19.40
C ILE A 78 13.41 8.15 -18.87
N LEU A 79 13.50 7.43 -17.75
CA LEU A 79 14.79 6.97 -17.21
C LEU A 79 15.51 5.97 -18.11
N ASP A 80 14.76 5.14 -18.85
CA ASP A 80 15.31 4.16 -19.78
C ASP A 80 15.84 4.84 -21.06
N VAL A 81 15.32 6.03 -21.38
CA VAL A 81 15.74 6.89 -22.49
C VAL A 81 16.92 7.78 -22.10
N THR A 82 16.96 8.26 -20.85
CA THR A 82 18.12 8.98 -20.31
C THR A 82 19.31 8.03 -20.17
N SER A 83 20.55 8.52 -20.27
CA SER A 83 21.77 7.69 -20.23
C SER A 83 22.08 7.03 -18.86
N GLY A 84 21.07 6.49 -18.16
CA GLY A 84 21.04 5.25 -17.36
C GLY A 84 21.99 5.05 -16.19
N LYS A 85 23.05 5.86 -16.05
CA LYS A 85 24.07 5.67 -15.03
C LYS A 85 23.76 6.54 -13.82
N ALA A 86 23.30 5.90 -12.75
CA ALA A 86 23.15 6.55 -11.46
C ALA A 86 24.50 7.12 -11.01
N VAL A 87 24.51 8.33 -10.47
CA VAL A 87 25.74 8.99 -10.02
C VAL A 87 26.23 8.45 -8.67
N GLU A 88 27.55 8.33 -8.54
CA GLU A 88 28.21 7.99 -7.27
C GLU A 88 28.19 9.19 -6.31
N ALA A 89 27.91 8.92 -5.03
CA ALA A 89 27.76 9.96 -4.01
C ALA A 89 29.04 10.76 -3.72
N THR A 90 30.21 10.19 -4.05
CA THR A 90 31.54 10.78 -3.82
C THR A 90 31.93 11.81 -4.87
N LYS A 91 31.23 11.88 -6.01
CA LYS A 91 31.50 12.89 -7.04
C LYS A 91 31.04 14.28 -6.58
N THR A 92 31.74 15.32 -7.05
CA THR A 92 31.31 16.71 -6.88
C THR A 92 30.25 17.07 -7.92
N LEU A 93 29.35 17.99 -7.58
CA LEU A 93 28.35 18.50 -8.54
C LEU A 93 29.02 19.14 -9.74
N LYS A 94 30.13 19.86 -9.52
CA LYS A 94 30.96 20.42 -10.59
C LYS A 94 31.41 19.36 -11.60
N ASN A 95 32.03 18.28 -11.13
CA ASN A 95 32.52 17.22 -12.03
C ASN A 95 31.38 16.48 -12.70
N TRP A 96 30.30 16.18 -11.97
CA TRP A 96 29.19 15.41 -12.51
C TRP A 96 28.37 16.19 -13.54
N LEU A 97 27.88 17.39 -13.21
CA LEU A 97 26.98 18.14 -14.09
C LEU A 97 27.73 18.90 -15.19
N PHE A 98 28.79 19.62 -14.83
CA PHE A 98 29.46 20.54 -15.74
C PHE A 98 30.59 19.88 -16.55
N THR A 99 31.40 19.03 -15.94
CA THR A 99 32.51 18.37 -16.64
C THR A 99 32.07 17.13 -17.43
N GLU A 100 31.43 16.16 -16.76
CA GLU A 100 31.03 14.90 -17.39
C GLU A 100 29.79 15.06 -18.28
N ASN A 101 28.79 15.81 -17.80
CA ASN A 101 27.54 16.00 -18.52
C ASN A 101 27.49 17.30 -19.33
N ARG A 102 28.58 18.09 -19.37
CA ARG A 102 28.70 19.33 -20.15
C ARG A 102 27.49 20.25 -19.99
N MET A 103 26.95 20.34 -18.78
CA MET A 103 25.88 21.28 -18.46
C MET A 103 26.45 22.70 -18.56
N GLY A 104 25.75 23.59 -19.26
CA GLY A 104 25.99 25.03 -19.18
C GLY A 104 25.56 25.59 -17.81
N GLN A 105 25.42 26.91 -17.69
CA GLN A 105 24.77 27.46 -16.50
C GLN A 105 23.31 26.96 -16.40
N PRO A 106 22.86 26.53 -15.20
CA PRO A 106 21.51 26.03 -15.01
C PRO A 106 20.48 27.12 -15.33
N SER A 107 19.51 26.80 -16.18
CA SER A 107 18.45 27.72 -16.62
C SER A 107 17.16 27.48 -15.83
N SER A 108 16.28 28.49 -15.73
CA SER A 108 15.07 28.41 -14.89
C SER A 108 13.98 27.47 -15.41
N ASN A 109 14.00 27.11 -16.69
CA ASN A 109 12.90 26.39 -17.36
C ASN A 109 13.27 24.93 -17.70
N GLN A 110 14.34 24.43 -17.08
CA GLN A 110 14.95 23.15 -17.40
C GLN A 110 14.94 22.25 -16.16
N ILE A 111 14.60 20.97 -16.33
CA ILE A 111 14.79 19.96 -15.29
C ILE A 111 16.25 19.50 -15.35
N HIS A 112 16.91 19.47 -14.20
CA HIS A 112 18.33 19.18 -14.11
C HIS A 112 18.58 17.75 -13.62
N ILE A 113 17.80 17.30 -12.63
CA ILE A 113 18.02 16.05 -11.91
C ILE A 113 16.72 15.26 -11.83
N LEU A 114 16.79 13.98 -12.20
CA LEU A 114 15.74 13.00 -11.97
C LEU A 114 16.06 12.20 -10.71
N VAL A 115 15.09 12.15 -9.79
CA VAL A 115 15.18 11.46 -8.51
C VAL A 115 14.39 10.16 -8.61
N LYS A 116 15.09 9.02 -8.50
CA LYS A 116 14.49 7.69 -8.44
C LYS A 116 14.68 7.10 -7.07
N VAL A 117 13.62 6.55 -6.49
CA VAL A 117 13.68 5.85 -5.21
C VAL A 117 13.74 4.34 -5.45
N LYS A 118 14.85 3.71 -5.04
CA LYS A 118 14.99 2.25 -4.99
C LYS A 118 14.34 1.73 -3.72
N LYS A 119 13.23 1.01 -3.86
CA LYS A 119 12.69 0.20 -2.76
C LYS A 119 13.50 -1.09 -2.64
N ASN A 120 14.49 -1.15 -1.74
CA ASN A 120 15.17 -2.39 -1.35
C ASN A 120 14.76 -2.81 0.08
N ARG A 121 14.51 -4.11 0.25
CA ARG A 121 14.11 -4.82 1.49
C ARG A 121 15.23 -4.84 2.57
N PRO A 122 14.95 -5.31 3.81
CA PRO A 122 15.15 -4.64 5.10
C PRO A 122 16.60 -4.59 5.63
N CYS A 123 16.89 -3.58 6.45
CA CYS A 123 18.16 -3.41 7.16
C CYS A 123 18.51 -4.60 8.07
N ALA A 124 19.75 -5.05 7.93
CA ALA A 124 20.41 -6.06 8.73
C ALA A 124 20.71 -5.56 10.15
N LEU A 125 20.05 -6.15 11.16
CA LEU A 125 20.49 -6.14 12.56
C LEU A 125 20.12 -7.49 13.22
N SER A 126 20.84 -8.56 12.89
CA SER A 126 20.93 -9.78 13.72
C SER A 126 22.02 -10.73 13.20
N GLN A 127 23.28 -10.32 13.26
CA GLN A 127 24.40 -11.26 13.31
C GLN A 127 25.18 -11.01 14.59
N ARG A 128 24.67 -11.54 15.71
CA ARG A 128 25.45 -12.14 16.80
C ARG A 128 24.56 -13.19 17.46
N PHE A 129 25.20 -14.25 17.95
CA PHE A 129 24.65 -15.48 18.52
C PHE A 129 24.35 -16.61 17.51
N ALA A 130 25.42 -17.33 17.14
CA ALA A 130 25.55 -18.74 17.48
C ALA A 130 26.91 -19.27 16.97
N GLU A 131 27.93 -19.23 17.84
CA GLU A 131 29.04 -20.17 17.77
C GLU A 131 28.59 -21.52 18.37
N MET A 132 29.21 -22.61 17.91
CA MET A 132 29.01 -24.04 18.22
C MET A 132 27.96 -24.78 17.36
N ASN A 133 28.40 -25.37 16.24
CA ASN A 133 28.95 -26.73 16.26
C ASN A 133 29.65 -27.07 14.93
N ASP A 134 30.67 -27.93 15.09
CA ASP A 134 31.79 -28.22 14.21
C ASP A 134 31.46 -29.21 13.07
N SER A 135 32.31 -29.12 12.03
CA SER A 135 32.74 -30.17 11.09
C SER A 135 31.93 -30.50 9.80
N LYS A 136 32.36 -29.83 8.70
CA LYS A 136 32.93 -30.38 7.42
C LYS A 136 32.03 -31.29 6.52
N GLN A 137 31.91 -31.19 5.19
CA GLN A 137 32.80 -30.70 4.11
C GLN A 137 32.02 -30.19 2.85
N ASP A 138 32.62 -29.19 2.19
CA ASP A 138 32.90 -28.95 0.74
C ASP A 138 31.82 -29.02 -0.39
N GLU A 139 31.60 -27.84 -1.00
CA GLU A 139 31.33 -27.38 -2.41
C GLU A 139 30.91 -28.32 -3.59
N PRO A 140 30.44 -27.81 -4.77
CA PRO A 140 29.98 -26.46 -5.15
C PRO A 140 28.65 -26.39 -5.98
N LEU A 141 28.14 -25.16 -6.09
CA LEU A 141 27.23 -24.58 -7.10
C LEU A 141 26.85 -25.43 -8.34
N SER A 142 25.54 -25.68 -8.54
CA SER A 142 24.92 -25.50 -9.87
C SER A 142 23.39 -25.51 -9.85
N LYS A 143 22.81 -24.78 -10.81
CA LYS A 143 21.41 -24.71 -11.24
C LYS A 143 20.56 -23.63 -10.55
N LYS A 144 20.57 -22.47 -11.22
CA LYS A 144 19.48 -21.49 -11.24
C LYS A 144 18.13 -22.21 -11.38
N GLN A 145 17.47 -22.50 -10.26
CA GLN A 145 16.06 -22.81 -10.27
C GLN A 145 15.33 -21.49 -10.56
N LYS A 146 14.61 -21.46 -11.68
CA LYS A 146 13.66 -20.40 -12.02
C LYS A 146 12.80 -20.16 -10.77
N ILE A 147 13.03 -19.07 -10.07
CA ILE A 147 12.14 -18.61 -9.01
C ILE A 147 10.77 -18.45 -9.67
N GLN A 148 9.83 -19.28 -9.25
CA GLN A 148 8.43 -19.14 -9.57
C GLN A 148 8.05 -17.68 -9.29
N LYS A 149 7.72 -16.93 -10.36
CA LYS A 149 7.43 -15.48 -10.30
C LYS A 149 6.21 -15.15 -9.42
N TYR A 150 5.52 -16.16 -8.92
CA TYR A 150 4.39 -16.03 -8.01
C TYR A 150 4.49 -17.17 -7.00
N ILE A 151 4.69 -16.84 -5.72
CA ILE A 151 4.34 -17.76 -4.65
C ILE A 151 2.82 -17.87 -4.70
N THR A 152 2.32 -19.04 -5.04
CA THR A 152 0.89 -19.34 -4.93
C THR A 152 0.53 -19.19 -3.45
N SER A 153 -0.21 -18.14 -3.12
CA SER A 153 -0.64 -17.81 -1.76
C SER A 153 -1.59 -18.91 -1.25
N THR A 154 -1.03 -19.96 -0.67
CA THR A 154 -1.78 -20.90 0.16
C THR A 154 -1.84 -20.35 1.58
N ARG A 155 -3.00 -19.78 1.92
CA ARG A 155 -3.45 -19.25 3.23
C ARG A 155 -2.89 -17.89 3.69
N PRO A 156 -3.71 -17.13 4.47
CA PRO A 156 -3.22 -15.98 5.24
C PRO A 156 -2.14 -16.43 6.24
N LEU A 157 -1.06 -15.64 6.31
CA LEU A 157 0.07 -15.85 7.22
C LEU A 157 -0.39 -15.76 8.69
N ARG A 158 0.22 -16.55 9.60
CA ARG A 158 -0.11 -16.55 11.04
C ARG A 158 0.55 -15.36 11.75
N GLU A 159 0.12 -15.09 12.99
CA GLU A 159 0.65 -13.97 13.78
C GLU A 159 2.16 -14.07 14.02
N ASP A 160 2.64 -15.30 14.16
CA ASP A 160 4.04 -15.66 14.32
C ASP A 160 4.86 -15.50 13.02
N ASP A 161 4.19 -15.36 11.88
CA ASP A 161 4.83 -15.16 10.56
C ASP A 161 4.97 -13.66 10.21
N TYR A 162 4.52 -12.75 11.09
CA TYR A 162 4.62 -11.30 10.87
C TYR A 162 5.93 -10.75 11.43
N SER A 163 6.65 -9.99 10.61
CA SER A 163 7.81 -9.20 11.08
C SER A 163 7.41 -7.89 11.77
N VAL A 164 6.13 -7.50 11.71
CA VAL A 164 5.61 -6.21 12.21
C VAL A 164 4.35 -6.47 13.06
N PRO A 165 4.36 -6.16 14.36
CA PRO A 165 3.18 -6.30 15.21
C PRO A 165 2.03 -5.44 14.68
N LEU A 166 0.82 -6.01 14.62
CA LEU A 166 -0.40 -5.31 14.16
C LEU A 166 -0.61 -3.97 14.88
N ASP A 167 -0.29 -3.93 16.16
CA ASP A 167 -0.38 -2.73 17.01
C ASP A 167 0.53 -1.57 16.59
N THR A 168 1.47 -1.79 15.67
CA THR A 168 2.33 -0.73 15.13
C THR A 168 1.76 -0.13 13.84
N ILE A 169 0.80 -0.79 13.20
CA ILE A 169 0.21 -0.37 11.93
C ILE A 169 -0.86 0.69 12.22
N GLU A 170 -0.65 1.92 11.74
CA GLU A 170 -1.59 3.02 12.02
C GLU A 170 -3.01 2.80 11.47
N ALA A 171 -3.14 2.16 10.31
CA ALA A 171 -4.44 1.78 9.79
C ALA A 171 -5.18 0.83 10.75
N PHE A 172 -4.48 -0.16 11.31
CA PHE A 172 -5.06 -1.07 12.31
C PHE A 172 -5.41 -0.35 13.61
N LYS A 173 -4.55 0.54 14.11
CA LYS A 173 -4.86 1.33 15.32
C LYS A 173 -6.13 2.16 15.15
N ARG A 174 -6.30 2.83 13.99
CA ARG A 174 -7.50 3.62 13.68
C ARG A 174 -8.75 2.75 13.60
N ILE A 175 -8.66 1.61 12.91
CA ILE A 175 -9.76 0.64 12.81
C ILE A 175 -10.14 0.17 14.21
N ARG A 176 -9.17 -0.32 15.00
CA ARG A 176 -9.40 -0.77 16.38
C ARG A 176 -10.08 0.31 17.22
N HIS A 177 -9.54 1.54 17.21
CA HIS A 177 -10.10 2.65 17.98
C HIS A 177 -11.55 2.97 17.56
N GLY A 178 -11.84 2.99 16.25
CA GLY A 178 -13.19 3.24 15.76
C GLY A 178 -14.19 2.15 16.16
N PHE A 179 -13.76 0.88 16.12
CA PHE A 179 -14.58 -0.26 16.54
C PHE A 179 -14.78 -0.35 18.05
N SER A 180 -13.87 0.22 18.85
CA SER A 180 -14.06 0.39 20.31
C SER A 180 -15.04 1.53 20.66
N GLY A 181 -15.32 2.43 19.72
CA GLY A 181 -16.30 3.51 19.89
C GLY A 181 -17.74 3.07 19.62
N ASN A 182 -18.71 3.93 19.94
CA ASN A 182 -20.14 3.70 19.67
C ASN A 182 -20.62 4.29 18.32
N ASP A 183 -19.70 4.69 17.45
CA ASP A 183 -19.98 5.44 16.21
C ASP A 183 -20.31 4.56 15.00
N ARG A 184 -20.28 3.23 15.16
CA ARG A 184 -20.61 2.25 14.10
C ARG A 184 -19.82 2.55 12.83
N PRO A 185 -18.49 2.40 12.88
CA PRO A 185 -17.64 2.78 11.77
C PRO A 185 -17.95 1.93 10.53
N ILE A 186 -17.84 2.57 9.37
CA ILE A 186 -17.84 1.90 8.07
C ILE A 186 -16.48 2.24 7.48
N TYR A 187 -15.55 1.29 7.52
CA TYR A 187 -14.21 1.44 6.97
C TYR A 187 -14.07 0.70 5.65
N MET A 188 -13.29 1.28 4.75
CA MET A 188 -12.83 0.63 3.53
C MET A 188 -11.30 0.68 3.53
N LEU A 189 -10.68 -0.48 3.53
CA LEU A 189 -9.23 -0.65 3.43
C LEU A 189 -8.88 -0.96 1.98
N TYR A 190 -8.32 0.03 1.30
CA TYR A 190 -7.99 -0.04 -0.12
C TYR A 190 -6.48 0.08 -0.33
N GLY A 191 -5.95 -0.60 -1.34
CA GLY A 191 -4.56 -0.43 -1.76
C GLY A 191 -4.03 -1.62 -2.55
N PRO A 192 -2.76 -1.61 -2.97
CA PRO A 192 -2.20 -2.66 -3.81
C PRO A 192 -2.28 -4.07 -3.21
N HIS A 193 -2.27 -5.09 -4.06
CA HIS A 193 -2.18 -6.48 -3.60
C HIS A 193 -0.99 -6.69 -2.67
N GLN A 194 -1.14 -7.61 -1.70
CA GLN A 194 -0.07 -8.03 -0.78
C GLN A 194 0.44 -6.94 0.20
N PHE A 195 -0.30 -5.85 0.38
CA PHE A 195 0.01 -4.81 1.39
C PHE A 195 -0.45 -5.15 2.82
N GLY A 196 -0.73 -6.42 3.11
CA GLY A 196 -1.16 -6.84 4.45
C GLY A 196 -2.60 -6.43 4.82
N LYS A 197 -3.44 -6.09 3.85
CA LYS A 197 -4.83 -5.68 4.11
C LYS A 197 -5.67 -6.80 4.72
N SER A 198 -5.61 -8.00 4.14
CA SER A 198 -6.27 -9.19 4.68
C SER A 198 -5.73 -9.56 6.07
N THR A 199 -4.44 -9.31 6.31
CA THR A 199 -3.83 -9.44 7.64
C THR A 199 -4.43 -8.46 8.64
N ILE A 200 -4.61 -7.19 8.26
CA ILE A 200 -5.30 -6.19 9.10
C ILE A 200 -6.74 -6.63 9.39
N ALA A 201 -7.46 -7.13 8.39
CA ALA A 201 -8.84 -7.60 8.54
C ALA A 201 -8.95 -8.82 9.48
N ARG A 202 -8.03 -9.78 9.38
CA ARG A 202 -7.90 -10.90 10.32
C ARG A 202 -7.49 -10.44 11.72
N GLY A 203 -6.64 -9.43 11.82
CA GLY A 203 -6.34 -8.76 13.09
C GLY A 203 -7.59 -8.17 13.73
N THR A 204 -8.45 -7.54 12.92
CA THR A 204 -9.73 -6.99 13.38
C THR A 204 -10.69 -8.10 13.81
N GLU A 205 -10.72 -9.22 13.09
CA GLU A 205 -11.50 -10.40 13.47
C GLU A 205 -11.12 -10.88 14.90
N ARG A 206 -9.82 -10.96 15.19
CA ARG A 206 -9.30 -11.39 16.50
C ARG A 206 -9.68 -10.47 17.65
N LEU A 207 -9.88 -9.17 17.41
CA LEU A 207 -10.35 -8.23 18.45
C LEU A 207 -11.69 -8.65 19.04
N PHE A 208 -12.52 -9.35 18.26
CA PHE A 208 -13.84 -9.79 18.67
C PHE A 208 -13.91 -11.25 19.12
N GLY A 209 -12.81 -12.00 19.01
CA GLY A 209 -12.72 -13.44 19.29
C GLY A 209 -12.97 -13.88 20.75
N GLY A 210 -13.41 -12.98 21.62
CA GLY A 210 -13.80 -13.27 23.00
C GLY A 210 -15.10 -12.58 23.46
N HIS A 211 -15.81 -11.89 22.56
CA HIS A 211 -17.06 -11.20 22.89
C HIS A 211 -18.27 -12.06 22.54
N SER A 212 -18.92 -12.65 23.55
CA SER A 212 -20.12 -13.50 23.38
C SER A 212 -21.32 -12.78 22.75
N ASN A 213 -21.34 -11.45 22.81
CA ASN A 213 -22.46 -10.63 22.34
C ASN A 213 -22.19 -10.03 20.95
N ILE A 214 -21.17 -10.51 20.22
CA ILE A 214 -20.84 -10.02 18.89
C ILE A 214 -20.85 -11.18 17.90
N ILE A 215 -21.75 -11.12 16.93
CA ILE A 215 -21.77 -12.02 15.78
C ILE A 215 -20.79 -11.42 14.76
N LEU A 216 -19.66 -12.08 14.59
CA LEU A 216 -18.62 -11.66 13.68
C LEU A 216 -18.71 -12.46 12.38
N VAL A 217 -19.05 -11.79 11.29
CA VAL A 217 -19.11 -12.39 9.96
C VAL A 217 -17.90 -11.92 9.17
N TYR A 218 -16.92 -12.81 8.98
CA TYR A 218 -15.76 -12.61 8.12
C TYR A 218 -15.83 -13.54 6.90
N PHE A 219 -15.73 -12.99 5.69
CA PHE A 219 -15.63 -13.80 4.47
C PHE A 219 -14.95 -13.06 3.32
N GLU A 220 -14.45 -13.82 2.35
CA GLU A 220 -13.87 -13.34 1.10
C GLU A 220 -14.91 -13.45 -0.02
N VAL A 221 -15.10 -12.37 -0.80
CA VAL A 221 -16.09 -12.37 -1.90
C VAL A 221 -15.55 -13.17 -3.07
N SER A 222 -16.16 -14.32 -3.38
CA SER A 222 -15.82 -15.05 -4.60
C SER A 222 -16.36 -14.35 -5.87
N LYS A 223 -15.74 -14.61 -7.02
CA LYS A 223 -16.22 -14.08 -8.31
C LYS A 223 -17.63 -14.56 -8.65
N GLU A 224 -18.01 -15.75 -8.20
CA GLU A 224 -19.33 -16.33 -8.44
C GLU A 224 -20.39 -15.65 -7.55
N MET A 225 -20.05 -15.40 -6.28
CA MET A 225 -20.93 -14.67 -5.36
C MET A 225 -21.19 -13.24 -5.83
N ALA A 226 -20.16 -12.55 -6.33
CA ALA A 226 -20.32 -11.18 -6.83
C ALA A 226 -21.25 -11.08 -8.05
N ARG A 227 -21.39 -12.15 -8.83
CA ARG A 227 -22.26 -12.19 -10.02
C ARG A 227 -23.71 -12.50 -9.67
N ASN A 228 -23.95 -13.27 -8.60
CA ASN A 228 -25.29 -13.71 -8.21
C ASN A 228 -25.68 -13.15 -6.84
N ALA A 229 -26.54 -12.13 -6.85
CA ALA A 229 -27.02 -11.47 -5.65
C ALA A 229 -27.67 -12.44 -4.65
N VAL A 230 -28.48 -13.39 -5.11
CA VAL A 230 -29.15 -14.37 -4.22
C VAL A 230 -28.12 -15.26 -3.53
N SER A 231 -27.09 -15.70 -4.25
CA SER A 231 -25.99 -16.48 -3.68
C SER A 231 -25.21 -15.68 -2.64
N PHE A 232 -24.95 -14.40 -2.90
CA PHE A 232 -24.29 -13.50 -1.95
C PHE A 232 -25.09 -13.35 -0.65
N TRP A 233 -26.39 -13.04 -0.74
CA TRP A 233 -27.25 -12.86 0.44
C TRP A 233 -27.44 -14.15 1.23
N SER A 234 -27.62 -15.29 0.54
CA SER A 234 -27.73 -16.60 1.17
C SER A 234 -26.46 -17.00 1.92
N TYR A 235 -25.30 -16.68 1.34
CA TYR A 235 -24.03 -16.95 1.99
C TYR A 235 -23.86 -16.15 3.30
N ILE A 236 -24.15 -14.84 3.27
CA ILE A 236 -24.03 -14.01 4.48
C ILE A 236 -25.03 -14.45 5.55
N GLY A 237 -26.26 -14.78 5.14
CA GLY A 237 -27.26 -15.36 6.03
C GLY A 237 -26.71 -16.61 6.73
N LYS A 238 -26.22 -17.58 5.96
CA LYS A 238 -25.68 -18.85 6.48
C LYS A 238 -24.50 -18.68 7.43
N MET A 239 -23.70 -17.63 7.23
CA MET A 239 -22.60 -17.29 8.13
C MET A 239 -23.07 -16.69 9.46
N ALA A 240 -24.23 -16.02 9.48
CA ALA A 240 -24.85 -15.52 10.69
C ALA A 240 -25.68 -16.61 11.41
N ASP A 241 -26.36 -17.45 10.64
CA ASP A 241 -27.19 -18.56 11.10
C ASP A 241 -27.23 -19.65 10.02
N ALA A 242 -26.73 -20.84 10.35
CA ALA A 242 -26.56 -21.96 9.44
C ALA A 242 -27.87 -22.42 8.77
N GLU A 243 -29.00 -22.26 9.46
CA GLU A 243 -30.33 -22.66 8.98
C GLU A 243 -31.06 -21.53 8.23
N SER A 244 -30.42 -20.39 8.02
CA SER A 244 -31.08 -19.25 7.38
C SER A 244 -31.17 -19.38 5.86
N GLU A 245 -32.32 -18.97 5.34
CA GLU A 245 -32.63 -18.88 3.92
C GLU A 245 -32.76 -17.42 3.49
N CYS A 246 -31.68 -16.64 3.65
CA CYS A 246 -31.67 -15.26 3.18
C CYS A 246 -31.52 -15.21 1.66
N HIS A 247 -32.40 -14.47 0.98
CA HIS A 247 -32.32 -14.30 -0.49
C HIS A 247 -32.09 -12.85 -0.92
N ASP A 248 -32.30 -11.90 -0.02
CA ASP A 248 -32.14 -10.47 -0.27
C ASP A 248 -31.67 -9.71 0.98
N SER A 249 -31.44 -8.40 0.81
CA SER A 249 -31.02 -7.50 1.88
C SER A 249 -32.06 -7.38 3.01
N THR A 250 -33.36 -7.50 2.69
CA THR A 250 -34.46 -7.35 3.66
C THR A 250 -34.54 -8.57 4.58
N SER A 251 -34.39 -9.76 4.02
CA SER A 251 -34.34 -11.03 4.74
C SER A 251 -33.15 -11.04 5.71
N LEU A 252 -32.00 -10.57 5.25
CA LEU A 252 -30.81 -10.46 6.11
C LEU A 252 -31.01 -9.41 7.22
N LEU A 253 -31.64 -8.27 6.92
CA LEU A 253 -31.98 -7.27 7.93
C LEU A 253 -32.89 -7.85 9.03
N MET A 254 -33.92 -8.60 8.64
CA MET A 254 -34.86 -9.24 9.56
C MET A 254 -34.18 -10.32 10.42
N LEU A 255 -33.29 -11.11 9.84
CA LEU A 255 -32.52 -12.12 10.56
C LEU A 255 -31.69 -11.46 11.67
N VAL A 256 -30.87 -10.48 11.30
CA VAL A 256 -29.92 -9.83 12.23
C VAL A 256 -30.66 -9.02 13.31
N THR A 257 -31.77 -8.37 12.98
CA THR A 257 -32.60 -7.67 13.99
C THR A 257 -33.24 -8.64 14.97
N THR A 258 -33.65 -9.83 14.53
CA THR A 258 -34.18 -10.88 15.41
C THR A 258 -33.13 -11.37 16.41
N TYR A 259 -31.90 -11.61 15.96
CA TYR A 259 -30.77 -11.97 16.82
C TYR A 259 -30.44 -10.89 17.85
N ALA A 260 -30.41 -9.62 17.43
CA ALA A 260 -30.17 -8.51 18.35
C ALA A 260 -31.30 -8.34 19.39
N GLY A 261 -32.53 -8.71 19.06
CA GLY A 261 -33.65 -8.69 20.00
C GLY A 261 -33.63 -9.85 21.01
N ARG A 262 -33.39 -11.08 20.54
CA ARG A 262 -33.46 -12.30 21.36
C ARG A 262 -32.20 -12.54 22.19
N GLU A 263 -31.04 -12.37 21.58
CA GLU A 263 -29.74 -12.73 22.16
C GLU A 263 -28.94 -11.51 22.62
N LYS A 264 -29.44 -10.29 22.35
CA LYS A 264 -28.72 -9.01 22.58
C LYS A 264 -27.37 -8.95 21.87
N SER A 265 -27.23 -9.73 20.80
CA SER A 265 -26.02 -9.83 19.98
C SER A 265 -25.96 -8.72 18.95
N LYS A 266 -24.76 -8.20 18.68
CA LYS A 266 -24.52 -7.17 17.66
C LYS A 266 -23.72 -7.75 16.50
N LEU A 267 -24.01 -7.33 15.28
CA LEU A 267 -23.31 -7.77 14.08
C LEU A 267 -22.06 -6.93 13.81
N CYS A 268 -20.93 -7.58 13.56
CA CYS A 268 -19.74 -7.00 12.98
C CYS A 268 -19.45 -7.70 11.65
N LEU A 269 -19.29 -6.92 10.58
CA LEU A 269 -19.13 -7.46 9.23
C LEU A 269 -17.76 -7.09 8.65
N ILE A 270 -16.99 -8.09 8.23
CA ILE A 270 -15.69 -7.93 7.60
C ILE A 270 -15.72 -8.66 6.24
N VAL A 271 -15.51 -7.92 5.16
CA VAL A 271 -15.62 -8.44 3.79
C VAL A 271 -14.30 -8.24 3.07
N ASP A 272 -13.62 -9.34 2.77
CA ASP A 272 -12.39 -9.35 1.98
C ASP A 272 -12.68 -9.41 0.48
N GLU A 273 -11.82 -8.80 -0.33
CA GLU A 273 -11.98 -8.64 -1.79
C GLU A 273 -13.35 -8.05 -2.21
N MET A 274 -13.86 -7.09 -1.43
CA MET A 274 -15.12 -6.38 -1.67
C MET A 274 -15.16 -5.65 -3.02
N ASP A 275 -14.00 -5.29 -3.58
CA ASP A 275 -13.86 -4.70 -4.93
C ASP A 275 -14.53 -5.55 -6.01
N ARG A 276 -14.66 -6.86 -5.80
CA ARG A 276 -15.39 -7.77 -6.71
C ARG A 276 -16.88 -7.43 -6.81
N LEU A 277 -17.49 -6.88 -5.77
CA LEU A 277 -18.89 -6.44 -5.80
C LEU A 277 -19.11 -5.25 -6.74
N PHE A 278 -18.05 -4.50 -7.09
CA PHE A 278 -18.17 -3.37 -8.01
C PHE A 278 -18.52 -3.79 -9.45
N GLN A 279 -18.38 -5.10 -9.75
CA GLN A 279 -18.82 -5.67 -11.03
C GLN A 279 -20.35 -5.78 -11.14
N ASN A 280 -21.08 -5.69 -10.02
CA ASN A 280 -22.53 -5.75 -9.98
C ASN A 280 -23.09 -4.53 -9.22
N PRO A 281 -23.42 -3.44 -9.93
CA PRO A 281 -23.80 -2.18 -9.30
C PRO A 281 -25.12 -2.28 -8.50
N ASP A 282 -26.05 -3.13 -8.92
CA ASP A 282 -27.32 -3.35 -8.21
C ASP A 282 -27.07 -4.00 -6.86
N LEU A 283 -26.28 -5.09 -6.85
CA LEU A 283 -25.89 -5.77 -5.62
C LEU A 283 -25.12 -4.85 -4.67
N LEU A 284 -24.15 -4.09 -5.19
CA LEU A 284 -23.39 -3.12 -4.41
C LEU A 284 -24.31 -2.06 -3.80
N THR A 285 -25.26 -1.54 -4.57
CA THR A 285 -26.20 -0.50 -4.11
C THR A 285 -27.09 -1.04 -3.00
N SER A 286 -27.65 -2.24 -3.16
CA SER A 286 -28.43 -2.90 -2.12
C SER A 286 -27.60 -3.17 -0.86
N PHE A 287 -26.33 -3.60 -1.02
CA PHE A 287 -25.43 -3.86 0.10
C PHE A 287 -25.05 -2.60 0.88
N LEU A 288 -24.65 -1.53 0.19
CA LEU A 288 -24.36 -0.25 0.82
C LEU A 288 -25.60 0.38 1.45
N GLY A 289 -26.77 0.18 0.84
CA GLY A 289 -28.07 0.55 1.40
C GLY A 289 -28.33 -0.12 2.75
N LEU A 290 -28.12 -1.43 2.83
CA LEU A 290 -28.25 -2.20 4.07
C LEU A 290 -27.27 -1.70 5.16
N LEU A 291 -26.00 -1.46 4.82
CA LEU A 291 -25.02 -0.91 5.77
C LEU A 291 -25.45 0.45 6.32
N ARG A 292 -26.03 1.31 5.48
CA ARG A 292 -26.58 2.61 5.91
C ARG A 292 -27.76 2.43 6.86
N MET A 293 -28.68 1.52 6.55
CA MET A 293 -29.81 1.21 7.44
C MET A 293 -29.31 0.75 8.81
N TRP A 294 -28.37 -0.19 8.86
CA TRP A 294 -27.79 -0.65 10.13
C TRP A 294 -27.09 0.45 10.92
N LYS A 295 -26.34 1.33 10.24
CA LYS A 295 -25.64 2.44 10.91
C LYS A 295 -26.59 3.46 11.53
N PHE A 296 -27.63 3.87 10.82
CA PHE A 296 -28.48 5.01 11.20
C PHE A 296 -29.82 4.61 11.83
N GLN A 297 -30.42 3.51 11.38
CA GLN A 297 -31.77 3.11 11.77
C GLN A 297 -31.81 1.94 12.76
N SER A 298 -30.72 1.18 12.90
CA SER A 298 -30.65 0.03 13.83
C SER A 298 -29.39 0.04 14.70
N PRO A 299 -29.18 1.09 15.52
CA PRO A 299 -27.92 1.29 16.27
C PRO A 299 -27.66 0.23 17.35
N SER A 300 -28.71 -0.47 17.81
CA SER A 300 -28.60 -1.57 18.78
C SER A 300 -28.08 -2.87 18.16
N VAL A 301 -28.10 -2.98 16.84
CA VAL A 301 -27.92 -4.23 16.09
C VAL A 301 -26.53 -4.32 15.45
N PHE A 302 -25.86 -3.20 15.22
CA PHE A 302 -24.67 -3.13 14.38
C PHE A 302 -23.47 -2.54 15.13
N VAL A 303 -22.33 -3.22 15.05
CA VAL A 303 -21.05 -2.79 15.64
C VAL A 303 -20.25 -1.96 14.64
N GLY A 304 -20.17 -2.41 13.39
CA GLY A 304 -19.39 -1.75 12.36
C GLY A 304 -19.09 -2.65 11.17
N PHE A 305 -18.49 -2.05 10.14
CA PHE A 305 -18.14 -2.71 8.89
C PHE A 305 -16.70 -2.39 8.49
N LEU A 306 -16.00 -3.42 7.98
CA LEU A 306 -14.69 -3.29 7.34
C LEU A 306 -14.72 -3.99 5.98
N GLY A 307 -14.69 -3.22 4.90
CA GLY A 307 -14.45 -3.73 3.55
C GLY A 307 -12.96 -3.70 3.23
N VAL A 308 -12.45 -4.71 2.54
CA VAL A 308 -11.09 -4.74 1.99
C VAL A 308 -11.16 -4.86 0.48
N GLY A 309 -10.40 -4.05 -0.25
CA GLY A 309 -10.36 -4.10 -1.70
C GLY A 309 -9.02 -3.64 -2.28
N ASN A 310 -8.85 -3.82 -3.60
CA ASN A 310 -7.58 -3.56 -4.30
C ASN A 310 -7.58 -2.32 -5.18
#